data_AF-A0AA38UNE1-F1
#
_entry.id   AF-A0AA38UNE1-F1
#
_cell.length_a   1.000
_cell.length_b   1.000
_cell.length_c   1.000
_cell.angle_alpha   90.00
_cell.angle_beta   90.00
_cell.angle_gamma   90.00
#
_symmetry.space_group_name_H-M   'P 1'
#
loop_
_entity.id
_entity.type
_entity.pdbx_description
1 polymer ?
#
loop_
_entity_poly.entity_id
_entity_poly.type
_entity_poly.pdbx_seq_one_letter_code
_entity_poly.pdbx_strand_id
1 'polypeptide(L)'
;MSRILALDPCRRFTLGFTIEDRSFRLWVLNRGTLLRTKAFDFMKDQRKLVTVFLSFAFSSAENMGWDPTITFSHRDSENRRQYNIIVKERVYKTVKTLSDYSADNPLGRATRVWKVQDAQGKTRVLKDLWLEHDRLEEHKIYENIV
;
A
#
# COMPACT_ATOMS: atom_id res chain seq x y z
N MET A 1 8.37 3.26 -8.29
CA MET A 1 6.96 2.99 -7.91
C MET A 1 6.79 1.57 -7.41
N SER A 2 7.00 0.54 -8.24
CA SER A 2 6.77 -0.88 -7.89
C SER A 2 7.46 -1.35 -6.61
N ARG A 3 8.76 -1.08 -6.45
CA ARG A 3 9.52 -1.50 -5.26
C ARG A 3 9.03 -0.85 -3.95
N ILE A 4 8.60 0.42 -4.01
CA ILE A 4 8.04 1.12 -2.85
C ILE A 4 6.73 0.46 -2.43
N LEU A 5 5.85 0.22 -3.41
CA LEU A 5 4.60 -0.49 -3.17
C LEU A 5 4.90 -1.89 -2.62
N ALA A 6 5.73 -2.68 -3.29
CA ALA A 6 6.08 -4.04 -2.90
C ALA A 6 6.56 -4.16 -1.46
N LEU A 7 7.46 -3.27 -1.01
CA LEU A 7 8.12 -3.38 0.29
C LEU A 7 7.36 -2.69 1.43
N ASP A 8 6.68 -1.57 1.18
CA ASP A 8 6.07 -0.78 2.25
C ASP A 8 4.58 -1.15 2.44
N PRO A 9 4.20 -1.82 3.55
CA PRO A 9 2.79 -2.15 3.80
C PRO A 9 1.95 -0.90 4.09
N CYS A 10 2.58 0.25 4.40
CA CYS A 10 1.87 1.51 4.59
C CYS A 10 1.37 2.12 3.25
N ARG A 11 1.59 1.45 2.11
CA ARG A 11 1.19 1.95 0.77
C ARG A 11 0.07 1.12 0.16
N ARG A 12 -1.07 1.77 -0.10
CA ARG A 12 -2.20 1.19 -0.88
C ARG A 12 -1.96 1.32 -2.38
N PHE A 13 -1.34 2.43 -2.79
CA PHE A 13 -0.90 2.69 -4.15
C PHE A 13 0.30 3.64 -4.14
N THR A 14 0.94 3.79 -5.29
CA THR A 14 2.02 4.75 -5.51
C THR A 14 1.74 5.59 -6.75
N LEU A 15 2.07 6.87 -6.66
CA LEU A 15 2.04 7.81 -7.77
C LEU A 15 3.46 7.98 -8.31
N GLY A 16 3.57 8.30 -9.59
CA GLY A 16 4.83 8.69 -10.20
C GLY A 16 4.59 9.30 -11.56
N PHE A 17 5.61 9.88 -12.17
CA PHE A 17 5.49 10.50 -13.47
C PHE A 17 6.70 10.19 -14.33
N THR A 18 6.54 10.31 -15.64
CA THR A 18 7.63 10.20 -16.62
C THR A 18 7.66 11.49 -17.43
N ILE A 19 8.87 12.01 -17.62
CA ILE A 19 9.15 13.15 -18.50
C ILE A 19 10.07 12.63 -19.59
N GLU A 20 9.62 12.74 -20.83
CA GLU A 20 10.37 12.34 -22.03
C GLU A 20 10.39 13.54 -22.97
N ASP A 21 11.54 14.21 -23.07
CA ASP A 21 11.66 15.52 -23.73
C ASP A 21 10.62 16.52 -23.18
N ARG A 22 9.63 16.92 -23.98
CA ARG A 22 8.53 17.83 -23.59
C ARG A 22 7.25 17.11 -23.14
N SER A 23 7.22 15.78 -23.21
CA SER A 23 6.04 14.98 -22.91
C SER A 23 6.02 14.59 -21.43
N PHE A 24 4.95 14.94 -20.72
CA PHE A 24 4.68 14.53 -19.35
C PHE A 24 3.56 13.47 -19.28
N ARG A 25 3.75 12.41 -18.48
CA ARG A 25 2.69 11.45 -18.11
C ARG A 25 2.67 11.19 -16.62
N LEU A 26 1.47 11.10 -16.05
CA LEU A 26 1.25 10.66 -14.68
C LEU A 26 0.92 9.16 -14.66
N TRP A 27 1.39 8.47 -13.64
CA TRP A 27 1.21 7.05 -13.40
C TRP A 27 0.63 6.81 -12.00
N VAL A 28 -0.27 5.83 -11.92
CA VAL A 28 -0.83 5.32 -10.66
C VAL A 28 -0.65 3.81 -10.67
N LEU A 29 0.04 3.29 -9.66
CA LEU A 29 0.23 1.85 -9.47
C LEU A 29 -0.38 1.42 -8.15
N ASN A 30 -1.32 0.49 -8.20
CA ASN A 30 -1.83 -0.23 -7.02
C ASN A 30 -1.60 -1.75 -7.23
N ARG A 31 -2.06 -2.64 -6.32
CA ARG A 31 -1.75 -4.08 -6.47
C ARG A 31 -2.55 -4.79 -7.57
N GLY A 32 -3.60 -4.18 -8.07
CA GLY A 32 -4.45 -4.75 -9.12
C GLY A 32 -4.17 -4.16 -10.50
N THR A 33 -3.67 -2.93 -10.57
CA THR A 33 -3.65 -2.16 -11.82
C THR A 33 -2.50 -1.15 -11.85
N LEU A 34 -1.94 -0.98 -13.05
CA LEU A 34 -1.07 0.13 -13.42
C LEU A 34 -1.80 1.01 -14.45
N LEU A 35 -2.10 2.24 -14.07
CA LEU A 35 -2.75 3.23 -14.92
C LEU A 35 -1.78 4.35 -15.28
N ARG A 36 -1.98 4.94 -16.46
CA ARG A 36 -1.26 6.14 -16.89
C ARG A 36 -2.18 7.13 -17.60
N THR A 37 -1.86 8.42 -17.51
CA THR A 37 -2.57 9.45 -18.27
C THR A 37 -2.12 9.47 -19.74
N LYS A 38 -2.92 10.10 -20.60
CA LYS A 38 -2.42 10.58 -21.89
C LYS A 38 -1.26 11.55 -21.66
N ALA A 39 -0.29 11.54 -22.57
CA ALA A 39 0.81 12.51 -22.56
C ALA A 39 0.30 13.92 -22.84
N PHE A 40 0.99 14.92 -22.30
CA PHE A 40 0.80 16.32 -22.71
C PHE A 40 2.15 17.04 -22.80
N ASP A 41 2.22 18.05 -23.67
CA ASP A 41 3.40 18.91 -23.83
C ASP A 41 3.42 19.94 -22.70
N PHE A 42 4.27 19.74 -21.69
CA PHE A 42 4.28 20.61 -20.52
C PHE A 42 4.81 22.01 -20.79
N MET A 43 5.51 22.21 -21.92
CA MET A 43 5.99 23.52 -22.35
C MET A 43 4.91 24.31 -23.11
N LYS A 44 3.84 23.64 -23.58
CA LYS A 44 2.62 24.30 -24.08
C LYS A 44 1.58 24.51 -22.98
N ASP A 45 1.43 23.51 -22.11
CA ASP A 45 0.44 23.51 -21.03
C ASP A 45 1.11 23.65 -19.65
N GLN A 46 1.86 24.73 -19.41
CA GLN A 46 2.63 24.87 -18.15
C GLN A 46 1.71 24.90 -16.93
N ARG A 47 0.51 25.49 -17.07
CA ARG A 47 -0.51 25.50 -16.00
C ARG A 47 -0.85 24.10 -15.53
N LYS A 48 -1.00 23.14 -16.45
CA LYS A 48 -1.33 21.76 -16.12
C LYS A 48 -0.22 21.08 -15.33
N LEU A 49 1.04 21.33 -15.70
CA LEU A 49 2.20 20.84 -14.96
C LEU A 49 2.22 21.40 -13.52
N VAL A 50 2.05 22.71 -13.38
CA VAL A 50 2.00 23.38 -12.08
C VAL A 50 0.86 22.80 -11.23
N THR A 51 -0.33 22.63 -11.80
CA THR A 51 -1.46 22.00 -11.10
C THR A 51 -1.12 20.61 -10.59
N VAL A 52 -0.47 19.75 -11.38
CA VAL A 52 -0.07 18.40 -10.95
C VAL A 52 0.85 18.46 -9.72
N PHE A 53 1.88 19.30 -9.74
CA PHE A 53 2.81 19.41 -8.61
C PHE A 53 2.17 20.03 -7.37
N LEU A 54 1.30 21.04 -7.54
CA LEU A 54 0.52 21.58 -6.44
C LEU A 54 -0.43 20.51 -5.86
N SER A 55 -1.08 19.71 -6.71
CA SER A 55 -1.91 18.59 -6.24
C SER A 55 -1.10 17.62 -5.40
N PHE A 56 0.15 17.31 -5.75
CA PHE A 56 0.99 16.45 -4.91
C PHE A 56 1.42 17.11 -3.60
N ALA A 57 1.82 18.38 -3.65
CA ALA A 57 2.30 19.11 -2.48
C ALA A 57 1.21 19.31 -1.42
N PHE A 58 -0.04 19.49 -1.85
CA PHE A 58 -1.17 19.80 -0.97
C PHE A 58 -2.16 18.65 -0.79
N SER A 59 -1.90 17.47 -1.36
CA SER A 59 -2.74 16.28 -1.13
C SER A 59 -2.54 15.72 0.27
N SER A 60 -3.61 15.15 0.83
CA SER A 60 -3.51 14.38 2.07
C SER A 60 -2.64 13.13 1.87
N ALA A 61 -2.17 12.55 2.97
CA ALA A 61 -1.38 11.33 2.93
C ALA A 61 -2.16 10.18 2.25
N GLU A 62 -3.46 10.06 2.53
CA GLU A 62 -4.33 9.03 1.95
C GLU A 62 -4.46 9.19 0.44
N ASN A 63 -4.60 10.43 -0.05
CA ASN A 63 -4.65 10.75 -1.47
C ASN A 63 -3.30 10.54 -2.16
N MET A 64 -2.20 10.59 -1.41
CA MET A 64 -0.86 10.20 -1.86
C MET A 64 -0.58 8.70 -1.73
N GLY A 65 -1.59 7.90 -1.39
CA GLY A 65 -1.54 6.43 -1.37
C GLY A 65 -1.06 5.82 -0.06
N TRP A 66 -0.94 6.60 1.01
CA TRP A 66 -0.72 6.06 2.35
C TRP A 66 -1.97 5.37 2.89
N ASP A 67 -1.76 4.30 3.64
CA ASP A 67 -2.81 3.62 4.39
C ASP A 67 -2.93 4.25 5.79
N PRO A 68 -4.08 4.84 6.15
CA PRO A 68 -4.26 5.43 7.48
C PRO A 68 -4.33 4.38 8.59
N THR A 69 -4.55 3.10 8.25
CA THR A 69 -4.69 2.01 9.23
C THR A 69 -3.37 1.32 9.56
N ILE A 70 -2.31 1.53 8.77
CA ILE A 70 -1.00 0.91 8.97
C ILE A 70 0.07 1.98 9.10
N THR A 71 0.62 2.13 10.30
CA THR A 71 1.66 3.14 10.60
C THR A 71 2.96 2.48 11.01
N PHE A 72 4.09 3.01 10.53
CA PHE A 72 5.40 2.60 11.00
C PHE A 72 5.56 2.92 12.49
N SER A 73 6.06 1.96 13.27
CA SER A 73 6.33 2.12 14.69
C SER A 73 7.82 2.30 14.94
N HIS A 74 8.61 1.26 14.71
CA HIS A 74 10.05 1.24 14.99
C HIS A 74 10.72 0.12 14.17
N ARG A 75 12.04 -0.03 14.32
CA ARG A 75 12.77 -1.20 13.85
C ARG A 75 13.16 -2.08 15.02
N ASP A 76 13.04 -3.39 14.86
CA ASP A 76 13.49 -4.34 15.89
C ASP A 76 15.02 -4.47 15.90
N SER A 77 15.54 -5.33 16.79
CA SER A 77 16.98 -5.61 16.93
C SER A 77 17.63 -6.18 15.67
N GLU A 78 16.84 -6.79 14.77
CA GLU A 78 17.28 -7.30 13.47
C GLU A 78 17.06 -6.27 12.35
N ASN A 79 16.80 -5.01 12.70
CA ASN A 79 16.55 -3.91 11.79
C ASN A 79 15.29 -4.10 10.91
N ARG A 80 14.35 -4.97 11.29
CA ARG A 80 13.08 -5.18 10.57
C ARG A 80 12.05 -4.16 11.01
N ARG A 81 11.28 -3.61 10.06
CA ARG A 81 10.23 -2.62 10.35
C ARG A 81 9.07 -3.28 11.07
N GLN A 82 8.62 -2.62 12.14
CA GLN A 82 7.43 -2.97 12.90
C GLN A 82 6.37 -1.87 12.73
N TYR A 83 5.10 -2.23 12.88
CA TYR A 83 3.94 -1.42 12.53
C TYR A 83 2.87 -1.48 13.62
N ASN A 84 2.09 -0.40 13.71
CA ASN A 84 0.81 -0.41 14.38
C ASN A 84 -0.28 -0.53 13.31
N ILE A 85 -1.16 -1.51 13.46
CA ILE A 85 -2.21 -1.85 12.51
C ILE A 85 -3.57 -1.69 13.19
N ILE A 86 -4.47 -0.90 12.60
CA ILE A 86 -5.82 -0.68 13.10
C ILE A 86 -6.79 -1.58 12.34
N VAL A 87 -7.48 -2.48 13.06
CA VAL A 87 -8.53 -3.33 12.49
C VAL A 87 -9.77 -3.22 13.37
N LYS A 88 -10.89 -2.75 12.81
CA LYS A 88 -12.16 -2.54 13.55
C LYS A 88 -11.93 -1.78 14.87
N GLU A 89 -11.24 -0.63 14.79
CA GLU A 89 -10.91 0.27 15.91
C GLU A 89 -9.95 -0.31 16.96
N ARG A 90 -9.40 -1.50 16.75
CA ARG A 90 -8.42 -2.11 17.64
C ARG A 90 -7.02 -1.98 17.06
N VAL A 91 -6.07 -1.60 17.91
CA VAL A 91 -4.65 -1.48 17.55
C VAL A 91 -3.96 -2.81 17.80
N TYR A 92 -3.21 -3.25 16.80
CA TYR A 92 -2.34 -4.42 16.85
C TYR A 92 -0.91 -4.03 16.53
N LYS A 93 0.04 -4.43 17.38
CA LYS A 93 1.46 -4.16 17.19
C LYS A 93 2.13 -5.35 16.56
N THR A 94 2.84 -5.18 15.45
CA THR A 94 3.59 -6.28 14.86
C THR A 94 4.77 -6.66 15.75
N VAL A 95 5.03 -7.97 15.83
CA VAL A 95 6.15 -8.56 16.58
C VAL A 95 7.10 -9.26 15.62
N LYS A 96 6.55 -10.02 14.66
CA LYS A 96 7.33 -10.80 13.70
C LYS A 96 6.57 -10.95 12.39
N THR A 97 7.26 -10.81 11.27
CA THR A 97 6.73 -11.21 9.95
C THR A 97 6.76 -12.74 9.84
N LEU A 98 5.60 -13.34 9.60
CA LEU A 98 5.45 -14.78 9.37
C LEU A 98 5.53 -15.12 7.88
N SER A 99 5.00 -14.25 7.02
CA SER A 99 5.06 -14.38 5.57
C SER A 99 4.93 -13.00 4.92
N ASP A 100 5.71 -12.73 3.87
CA ASP A 100 5.62 -11.50 3.08
C ASP A 100 5.81 -11.81 1.59
N TYR A 101 4.74 -12.27 0.94
CA TYR A 101 4.74 -12.55 -0.50
C TYR A 101 4.67 -11.26 -1.34
N SER A 102 4.30 -10.14 -0.73
CA SER A 102 4.23 -8.83 -1.38
C SER A 102 5.60 -8.29 -1.80
N ALA A 103 6.68 -8.75 -1.18
CA ALA A 103 8.03 -8.29 -1.50
C ALA A 103 8.47 -8.65 -2.93
N ASP A 104 7.95 -9.75 -3.48
CA ASP A 104 8.42 -10.33 -4.74
C ASP A 104 7.66 -9.83 -5.98
N ASN A 105 6.40 -9.42 -5.83
CA ASN A 105 5.60 -8.90 -6.95
C ASN A 105 4.73 -7.70 -6.51
N PRO A 106 4.85 -6.53 -7.17
CA PRO A 106 3.97 -5.38 -6.88
C PRO A 106 2.51 -5.65 -7.23
N LEU A 107 2.22 -6.60 -8.14
CA LEU A 107 0.88 -6.96 -8.60
C LEU A 107 0.41 -8.27 -7.97
N GLY A 108 -0.92 -8.40 -7.83
CA GLY A 108 -1.60 -9.56 -7.28
C GLY A 108 -2.04 -9.34 -5.83
N ARG A 109 -2.17 -10.45 -5.09
CA ARG A 109 -2.79 -10.45 -3.75
C ARG A 109 -1.92 -9.84 -2.66
N ALA A 110 -0.61 -9.74 -2.91
CA ALA A 110 0.38 -9.12 -2.04
C ALA A 110 0.23 -9.52 -0.56
N THR A 111 0.01 -10.82 -0.30
CA THR A 111 -0.33 -11.31 1.03
C THR A 111 0.81 -11.08 2.01
N ARG A 112 0.47 -10.53 3.18
CA ARG A 112 1.39 -10.39 4.30
C ARG A 112 0.76 -10.96 5.55
N VAL A 113 1.55 -11.66 6.34
CA VAL A 113 1.12 -12.29 7.58
C VAL A 113 2.07 -11.89 8.69
N TRP A 114 1.54 -11.30 9.74
CA TRP A 114 2.29 -10.91 10.92
C TRP A 114 1.79 -11.63 12.16
N LYS A 115 2.74 -11.98 13.02
CA LYS A 115 2.49 -12.20 14.44
C LYS A 115 2.35 -10.83 15.09
N VAL A 116 1.26 -10.61 15.79
CA VAL A 116 0.94 -9.32 16.42
C VAL A 116 0.53 -9.49 17.88
N GLN A 117 0.59 -8.40 18.64
CA GLN A 117 0.03 -8.29 19.99
C GLN A 117 -1.14 -7.30 19.98
N ASP A 118 -2.24 -7.66 20.65
CA ASP A 118 -3.33 -6.73 20.94
C ASP A 118 -3.03 -5.84 22.16
N ALA A 119 -3.97 -4.96 22.51
CA ALA A 119 -3.83 -4.05 23.64
C ALA A 119 -3.65 -4.76 24.99
N GLN A 120 -4.10 -6.02 25.11
CA GLN A 120 -3.95 -6.85 26.30
C GLN A 120 -2.66 -7.70 26.27
N GLY A 121 -1.81 -7.53 25.25
CA GLY A 121 -0.59 -8.31 25.06
C GLY A 121 -0.84 -9.73 24.55
N LYS A 122 -2.08 -10.10 24.20
CA LYS A 122 -2.38 -11.42 23.65
C LYS A 122 -1.86 -11.51 22.22
N THR A 123 -1.12 -12.59 21.96
CA THR A 123 -0.57 -12.89 20.64
C THR A 123 -1.68 -13.32 19.68
N ARG A 124 -1.66 -12.75 18.47
CA ARG A 124 -2.57 -13.09 17.37
C ARG A 124 -1.80 -13.14 16.04
N VAL A 125 -2.49 -13.58 15.00
CA VAL A 125 -2.01 -13.52 13.61
C VAL A 125 -2.91 -12.57 12.85
N LEU A 126 -2.31 -11.59 12.17
CA LEU A 126 -2.99 -10.73 11.21
C LEU A 126 -2.52 -11.07 9.81
N LYS A 127 -3.49 -11.25 8.90
CA LYS A 127 -3.27 -11.48 7.48
C LYS A 127 -3.84 -10.29 6.71
N ASP A 128 -2.96 -9.58 6.03
CA ASP A 128 -3.33 -8.54 5.07
C ASP A 128 -3.28 -9.15 3.66
N LEU A 129 -4.29 -8.80 2.87
CA LEU A 129 -4.58 -9.43 1.59
C LEU A 129 -5.35 -8.46 0.70
N TRP A 130 -4.89 -8.29 -0.53
CA TRP A 130 -5.72 -7.76 -1.61
C TRP A 130 -6.59 -8.86 -2.19
N LEU A 131 -7.88 -8.80 -1.88
CA LEU A 131 -8.88 -9.74 -2.36
C LEU A 131 -9.61 -9.15 -3.57
N GLU A 132 -9.87 -9.98 -4.57
CA GLU A 132 -10.74 -9.62 -5.70
C GLU A 132 -12.17 -9.41 -5.19
N HIS A 133 -12.90 -8.46 -5.78
CA HIS A 133 -14.22 -8.06 -5.29
C HIS A 133 -15.25 -9.21 -5.29
N ASP A 134 -15.13 -10.11 -6.26
CA ASP A 134 -16.01 -11.27 -6.47
C ASP A 134 -15.56 -12.53 -5.70
N ARG A 135 -14.43 -12.47 -5.00
CA ARG A 135 -13.88 -13.62 -4.30
C ARG A 135 -14.40 -13.72 -2.86
N LEU A 136 -14.80 -14.93 -2.47
CA LEU A 136 -15.21 -15.22 -1.10
C LEU A 136 -14.06 -14.98 -0.10
N GLU A 137 -14.41 -14.36 1.02
CA GLU A 137 -13.50 -14.18 2.14
C GLU A 137 -13.11 -15.53 2.74
N GLU A 138 -11.85 -15.66 3.15
CA GLU A 138 -11.29 -16.92 3.63
C GLU A 138 -12.06 -17.52 4.82
N HIS A 139 -12.56 -16.69 5.75
CA HIS A 139 -13.34 -17.18 6.88
C HIS A 139 -14.65 -17.85 6.44
N LYS A 140 -15.33 -17.29 5.42
CA LYS A 140 -16.55 -17.88 4.83
C LYS A 140 -16.26 -19.17 4.10
N ILE A 141 -15.09 -19.28 3.46
CA ILE A 141 -14.67 -20.52 2.80
C ILE A 141 -14.50 -21.63 3.85
N TYR A 142 -13.83 -21.34 4.97
CA TYR A 142 -13.65 -22.33 6.04
C TYR A 142 -14.97 -22.74 6.72
N GLU A 143 -15.91 -21.81 6.89
CA GLU A 143 -17.26 -22.13 7.40
C GLU A 143 -18.03 -23.11 6.51
N ASN A 144 -17.74 -23.17 5.21
CA ASN A 144 -18.40 -24.09 4.28
C ASN A 144 -17.71 -25.46 4.15
N ILE A 145 -16.54 -25.65 4.77
CA ILE A 145 -15.76 -26.90 4.71
C ILE A 145 -15.94 -27.74 6.00
N VAL A 146 -16.38 -27.10 7.09
CA VAL A 146 -16.66 -27.73 8.39
C VAL A 146 -18.15 -28.02 8.50
#